data_AF-A0A319CY46-F1
#
_entry.id   AF-A0A319CY46-F1
#
_cell.length_a   1.000
_cell.length_b   1.000
_cell.length_c   1.000
_cell.angle_alpha   90.00
_cell.angle_beta   90.00
_cell.angle_gamma   90.00
#
_symmetry.space_group_name_H-M   'P 1'
#
loop_
_entity.id
_entity.type
_entity.pdbx_description
1 polymer ?
#
loop_
_entity_poly.entity_id
_entity_poly.type
_entity_poly.pdbx_seq_one_letter_code
_entity_poly.pdbx_strand_id
1 'polypeptide(L)'
;MGLVKGGKLDQQCPNVLDHGVDRHRPTPSTLICRLDRQFFSDHQQLDTQLGCESLHVHGSRGALFKITLWSHGYTFVGKGAPVEFVASSKHEELIYSHLAPIQGLYVPVLLGSLRLRHPFSYDGIAEIVHLMFMNCVGRSFADQHDDFDRCQQLQKAEKSLQAIHKLNVLQGDPITGNMVEENGRVMFIDFERAKLQPRREPLGDISHNREPEQAKSPKSHCQYEYFEREKQRMRHGIQ
;
A
#
# COMPACT_ATOMS: atom_id res chain seq x y z
N MET A 1 -6.03 -12.18 7.29
CA MET A 1 -6.63 -11.91 5.95
C MET A 1 -8.10 -12.32 5.88
N GLY A 2 -8.89 -11.94 6.89
CA GLY A 2 -10.29 -12.34 6.98
C GLY A 2 -11.22 -11.45 6.16
N LEU A 3 -11.09 -10.12 6.30
CA LEU A 3 -12.00 -9.13 5.70
C LEU A 3 -11.97 -9.11 4.16
N VAL A 4 -10.78 -9.11 3.54
CA VAL A 4 -10.65 -8.96 2.08
C VAL A 4 -10.87 -10.28 1.33
N LYS A 5 -10.52 -11.42 1.94
CA LYS A 5 -10.61 -12.74 1.31
C LYS A 5 -11.77 -13.59 1.84
N GLY A 6 -12.65 -13.02 2.68
CA GLY A 6 -13.72 -13.77 3.36
C GLY A 6 -13.16 -14.94 4.19
N GLY A 7 -12.01 -14.73 4.84
CA GLY A 7 -11.35 -15.73 5.67
C GLY A 7 -12.12 -16.03 6.96
N LYS A 8 -11.65 -17.04 7.69
CA LYS A 8 -12.22 -17.42 8.98
C LYS A 8 -12.15 -16.26 9.97
N LEU A 9 -13.19 -16.16 10.79
CA LEU A 9 -13.23 -15.20 11.89
C LEU A 9 -12.20 -15.57 12.96
N ASP A 10 -11.59 -14.55 13.55
CA ASP A 10 -10.87 -14.72 14.80
C ASP A 10 -11.87 -14.87 15.94
N GLN A 11 -11.99 -16.08 16.47
CA GLN A 11 -12.93 -16.42 17.55
C GLN A 11 -12.53 -15.78 18.89
N GLN A 12 -11.32 -15.24 18.99
CA GLN A 12 -10.86 -14.49 20.17
C GLN A 12 -11.21 -12.99 20.08
N CYS A 13 -11.71 -12.52 18.92
CA CYS A 13 -12.13 -11.14 18.78
C CYS A 13 -13.39 -10.89 19.63
N PRO A 14 -13.41 -9.87 20.52
CA PRO A 14 -14.59 -9.54 21.32
C PRO A 14 -15.79 -9.13 20.45
N ASN A 15 -15.54 -8.65 19.23
CA ASN A 15 -16.57 -8.23 18.27
C ASN A 15 -16.82 -9.26 17.17
N VAL A 16 -16.46 -10.54 17.41
CA VAL A 16 -16.56 -11.61 16.41
C VAL A 16 -17.97 -11.77 15.84
N LEU A 17 -19.00 -11.56 16.66
CA LEU A 17 -20.41 -11.65 16.25
C LEU A 17 -20.80 -10.59 15.21
N ASP A 18 -20.19 -9.41 15.28
CA ASP A 18 -20.42 -8.33 14.30
C ASP A 18 -19.70 -8.62 12.98
N HIS A 19 -18.65 -9.45 13.01
CA HIS A 19 -17.91 -9.82 11.82
C HIS A 19 -18.65 -10.83 10.93
N GLY A 20 -19.50 -11.70 11.50
CA GLY A 20 -20.26 -12.72 10.78
C GLY A 20 -20.47 -13.99 11.61
N VAL A 21 -20.84 -15.09 10.96
CA VAL A 21 -21.06 -16.40 11.62
C VAL A 21 -19.81 -17.27 11.51
N ASP A 22 -19.35 -17.56 10.29
CA ASP A 22 -18.14 -18.39 10.06
C ASP A 22 -17.00 -17.63 9.36
N ARG A 23 -17.35 -16.55 8.66
CA ARG A 23 -16.46 -15.75 7.82
C ARG A 23 -16.82 -14.28 7.95
N HIS A 24 -15.85 -13.41 7.63
CA HIS A 24 -16.10 -11.98 7.57
C HIS A 24 -17.17 -11.68 6.50
N ARG A 25 -18.31 -11.15 6.93
CA ARG A 25 -19.39 -10.64 6.07
C ARG A 25 -19.08 -9.27 5.46
N PRO A 26 -18.45 -8.31 6.18
CA PRO A 26 -18.18 -7.00 5.60
C PRO A 26 -17.14 -7.11 4.49
N THR A 27 -17.53 -6.74 3.28
CA THR A 27 -16.60 -6.50 2.17
C THR A 27 -15.86 -5.18 2.38
N PRO A 28 -14.73 -4.96 1.69
CA PRO A 28 -14.06 -3.66 1.67
C PRO A 28 -15.02 -2.51 1.33
N SER A 29 -15.92 -2.69 0.35
CA SER A 29 -16.93 -1.68 -0.01
C SER A 29 -17.92 -1.36 1.12
N THR A 30 -18.39 -2.37 1.86
CA THR A 30 -19.25 -2.12 3.03
C THR A 30 -18.51 -1.42 4.17
N LEU A 31 -17.22 -1.70 4.34
CA LEU A 31 -16.36 -1.01 5.29
C LEU A 31 -16.24 0.47 4.94
N ILE A 32 -15.93 0.80 3.67
CA ILE A 32 -15.85 2.19 3.20
C ILE A 32 -17.19 2.92 3.37
N CYS A 33 -18.32 2.30 3.01
CA CYS A 33 -19.63 2.93 3.17
C CYS A 33 -19.96 3.24 4.64
N ARG A 34 -19.57 2.35 5.56
CA ARG A 34 -19.77 2.57 7.00
C ARG A 34 -18.84 3.63 7.56
N LEU A 35 -17.59 3.70 7.10
CA LEU A 35 -16.67 4.79 7.44
C LEU A 35 -17.18 6.14 6.95
N ASP A 36 -17.68 6.23 5.71
CA ASP A 36 -18.27 7.47 5.19
C ASP A 36 -19.41 7.97 6.09
N ARG A 37 -20.29 7.06 6.53
CA ARG A 37 -21.36 7.40 7.49
C ARG A 37 -20.83 7.80 8.86
N GLN A 38 -19.80 7.12 9.36
CA GLN A 38 -19.18 7.45 10.64
C GLN A 38 -18.57 8.85 10.61
N PHE A 39 -17.82 9.19 9.55
CA PHE A 39 -17.22 10.52 9.38
C PHE A 39 -18.22 11.62 9.02
N PHE A 40 -19.42 11.26 8.58
CA PHE A 40 -20.48 12.22 8.26
C PHE A 40 -21.41 12.54 9.43
N SER A 41 -21.44 11.71 10.49
CA SER A 41 -22.34 11.96 11.62
C SER A 41 -21.96 13.30 12.29
N ASP A 42 -22.96 14.17 12.55
CA ASP A 42 -22.91 15.61 12.86
C ASP A 42 -22.01 16.10 14.04
N HIS A 43 -21.04 15.31 14.51
CA HIS A 43 -20.13 15.68 15.59
C HIS A 43 -18.78 16.15 15.02
N GLN A 44 -18.53 17.44 15.24
CA GLN A 44 -17.67 18.32 14.46
C GLN A 44 -16.15 18.17 14.62
N GLN A 45 -15.61 17.07 15.14
CA GLN A 45 -14.16 16.95 15.35
C GLN A 45 -13.65 15.54 15.02
N LEU A 46 -13.06 15.39 13.82
CA LEU A 46 -12.61 14.11 13.28
C LEU A 46 -11.39 13.50 14.02
N ASP A 47 -10.64 14.29 14.78
CA ASP A 47 -9.29 13.91 15.22
C ASP A 47 -9.25 13.00 16.47
N THR A 48 -10.40 12.76 17.11
CA THR A 48 -10.45 11.83 18.26
C THR A 48 -11.86 11.25 18.49
N GLN A 49 -12.91 11.98 18.10
CA GLN A 49 -14.29 11.60 18.42
C GLN A 49 -14.96 10.70 17.38
N LEU A 50 -14.31 10.34 16.28
CA LEU A 50 -14.93 9.53 15.21
C LEU A 50 -14.04 8.37 14.76
N GLY A 51 -13.15 7.89 15.63
CA GLY A 51 -12.28 6.75 15.34
C GLY A 51 -11.23 7.02 14.26
N CYS A 52 -10.79 8.26 14.09
CA CYS A 52 -9.64 8.64 13.28
C CYS A 52 -8.64 9.33 14.21
N GLU A 53 -7.59 8.63 14.59
CA GLU A 53 -6.57 9.11 15.51
C GLU A 53 -5.27 9.36 14.74
N SER A 54 -4.67 10.55 14.84
CA SER A 54 -3.34 10.79 14.28
C SER A 54 -2.31 9.82 14.88
N LEU A 55 -1.48 9.21 14.04
CA LEU A 55 -0.31 8.46 14.49
C LEU A 55 0.93 9.36 14.67
N HIS A 56 0.80 10.65 14.35
CA HIS A 56 1.90 11.62 14.29
C HIS A 56 3.08 11.20 13.40
N VAL A 57 2.85 10.23 12.51
CA VAL A 57 3.79 9.80 11.47
C VAL A 57 3.34 10.46 10.18
N HIS A 58 4.16 11.34 9.63
CA HIS A 58 3.91 12.01 8.36
C HIS A 58 5.09 11.85 7.41
N GLY A 59 4.76 11.66 6.14
CA GLY A 59 5.71 11.65 5.05
C GLY A 59 5.65 12.96 4.26
N SER A 60 6.34 12.99 3.12
CA SER A 60 6.39 14.19 2.28
C SER A 60 5.05 14.59 1.65
N ARG A 61 4.06 13.69 1.59
CA ARG A 61 2.78 13.92 0.87
C ARG A 61 1.53 13.48 1.63
N GLY A 62 1.65 13.17 2.91
CA GLY A 62 0.52 12.74 3.71
C GLY A 62 0.89 12.35 5.13
N ALA A 63 -0.14 12.10 5.93
CA ALA A 63 -0.02 11.68 7.32
C ALA A 63 -0.72 10.34 7.56
N LEU A 64 -0.26 9.58 8.54
CA LEU A 64 -0.84 8.31 8.92
C LEU A 64 -1.78 8.49 10.11
N PHE A 65 -2.90 7.79 10.03
CA PHE A 65 -3.97 7.77 11.01
C PHE A 65 -4.29 6.33 11.38
N LYS A 66 -4.60 6.09 12.64
CA LYS A 66 -5.27 4.88 13.09
C LYS A 66 -6.76 5.07 12.91
N ILE A 67 -7.35 4.24 12.07
CA ILE A 67 -8.77 4.27 11.77
C ILE A 67 -9.45 3.10 12.46
N THR A 68 -10.52 3.39 13.20
CA THR A 68 -11.33 2.40 13.91
C THR A 68 -12.77 2.52 13.45
N LEU A 69 -13.30 1.49 12.79
CA LEU A 69 -14.72 1.38 12.50
C LEU A 69 -15.46 0.90 13.75
N TRP A 70 -16.12 1.82 14.45
CA TRP A 70 -16.70 1.55 15.77
C TRP A 70 -17.74 0.44 15.78
N SER A 71 -18.60 0.41 14.76
CA SER A 71 -19.68 -0.58 14.65
C SER A 71 -19.20 -2.03 14.67
N HIS A 72 -17.94 -2.31 14.36
CA HIS A 72 -17.38 -3.66 14.29
C HIS A 72 -16.03 -3.78 15.04
N GLY A 73 -15.49 -2.67 15.54
CA GLY A 73 -14.14 -2.57 16.11
C GLY A 73 -13.00 -2.97 15.16
N TYR A 74 -13.18 -2.87 13.84
CA TYR A 74 -12.05 -3.05 12.93
C TYR A 74 -11.09 -1.86 13.04
N THR A 75 -9.81 -2.14 13.23
CA THR A 75 -8.74 -1.14 13.21
C THR A 75 -7.77 -1.40 12.06
N PHE A 76 -7.36 -0.33 11.39
CA PHE A 76 -6.42 -0.35 10.27
C PHE A 76 -5.76 1.04 10.12
N VAL A 77 -4.80 1.16 9.21
CA VAL A 77 -4.10 2.41 8.95
C VAL A 77 -4.79 3.17 7.82
N GLY A 78 -5.02 4.47 8.02
CA GLY A 78 -5.43 5.42 7.00
C GLY A 78 -4.28 6.34 6.63
N LYS A 79 -3.96 6.49 5.36
CA LYS A 79 -3.06 7.53 4.84
C LYS A 79 -3.90 8.71 4.38
N GLY A 80 -3.80 9.83 5.08
CA GLY A 80 -4.45 11.08 4.74
C GLY A 80 -3.61 11.90 3.78
N ALA A 81 -4.23 12.38 2.71
CA ALA A 81 -3.62 13.25 1.72
C ALA A 81 -4.31 14.62 1.72
N PRO A 82 -3.55 15.72 1.68
CA PRO A 82 -4.09 17.04 1.44
C PRO A 82 -4.41 17.25 -0.04
N VAL A 83 -5.11 18.34 -0.35
CA VAL A 83 -5.69 18.60 -1.68
C VAL A 83 -4.65 18.57 -2.79
N GLU A 84 -3.43 19.04 -2.52
CA GLU A 84 -2.30 19.10 -3.44
C GLU A 84 -1.79 17.71 -3.84
N PHE A 85 -1.97 16.70 -2.97
CA PHE A 85 -1.42 15.36 -3.15
C PHE A 85 -2.48 14.30 -3.44
N VAL A 86 -3.75 14.67 -3.61
CA VAL A 86 -4.83 13.73 -4.00
C VAL A 86 -4.50 13.01 -5.30
N ALA A 87 -3.87 13.68 -6.27
CA ALA A 87 -3.47 13.05 -7.53
C ALA A 87 -2.43 11.94 -7.32
N SER A 88 -1.44 12.19 -6.46
CA SER A 88 -0.42 11.19 -6.09
C SER A 88 -1.02 10.03 -5.29
N SER A 89 -1.97 10.32 -4.38
CA SER A 89 -2.67 9.29 -3.61
C SER A 89 -3.52 8.38 -4.51
N LYS A 90 -4.26 8.94 -5.48
CA LYS A 90 -4.99 8.16 -6.48
C LYS A 90 -4.08 7.32 -7.36
N HIS A 91 -2.92 7.84 -7.74
CA HIS A 91 -1.90 7.07 -8.46
C HIS A 91 -1.41 5.87 -7.63
N GLU A 92 -1.11 6.08 -6.36
CA GLU A 92 -0.74 5.00 -5.44
C GLU A 92 -1.86 3.93 -5.33
N GLU A 93 -3.13 4.32 -5.24
CA GLU A 93 -4.26 3.37 -5.25
C GLU A 93 -4.32 2.51 -6.53
N LEU A 94 -4.02 3.09 -7.69
CA LEU A 94 -3.94 2.36 -8.95
C LEU A 94 -2.80 1.35 -8.94
N ILE A 95 -1.64 1.73 -8.38
CA ILE A 95 -0.52 0.81 -8.22
C ILE A 95 -0.90 -0.34 -7.29
N TYR A 96 -1.49 -0.06 -6.13
CA TYR A 96 -1.99 -1.12 -5.23
C TYR A 96 -2.98 -2.05 -5.93
N SER A 97 -3.91 -1.51 -6.72
CA SER A 97 -4.88 -2.28 -7.49
C SER A 97 -4.18 -3.22 -8.49
N HIS A 98 -3.13 -2.74 -9.16
CA HIS A 98 -2.30 -3.56 -10.05
C HIS A 98 -1.50 -4.63 -9.28
N LEU A 99 -1.08 -4.34 -8.06
CA LEU A 99 -0.37 -5.26 -7.16
C LEU A 99 -1.29 -6.21 -6.38
N ALA A 100 -2.60 -6.27 -6.69
CA ALA A 100 -3.57 -7.16 -6.04
C ALA A 100 -3.09 -8.62 -5.85
N PRO A 101 -2.37 -9.27 -6.79
CA PRO A 101 -1.90 -10.65 -6.61
C PRO A 101 -0.92 -10.85 -5.44
N ILE A 102 -0.22 -9.79 -5.01
CA ILE A 102 0.82 -9.85 -3.98
C ILE A 102 0.46 -9.11 -2.68
N GLN A 103 -0.74 -8.53 -2.60
CA GLN A 103 -1.22 -7.86 -1.40
C GLN A 103 -1.36 -8.84 -0.21
N GLY A 104 -0.90 -8.39 0.96
CA GLY A 104 -0.82 -9.17 2.20
C GLY A 104 0.35 -10.16 2.24
N LEU A 105 1.23 -10.13 1.24
CA LEU A 105 2.46 -10.94 1.20
C LEU A 105 3.70 -10.06 1.12
N TYR A 106 3.72 -9.12 0.17
CA TYR A 106 4.87 -8.27 -0.14
C TYR A 106 4.54 -6.78 -0.17
N VAL A 107 3.24 -6.44 -0.14
CA VAL A 107 2.71 -5.08 -0.04
C VAL A 107 1.45 -5.11 0.84
N PRO A 108 1.09 -4.00 1.52
CA PRO A 108 -0.15 -3.91 2.29
C PRO A 108 -1.39 -4.21 1.46
N VAL A 109 -2.46 -4.58 2.17
CA VAL A 109 -3.75 -4.79 1.54
C VAL A 109 -4.50 -3.47 1.49
N LEU A 110 -4.84 -3.01 0.29
CA LEU A 110 -5.69 -1.84 0.10
C LEU A 110 -7.15 -2.22 0.42
N LEU A 111 -7.73 -1.55 1.40
CA LEU A 111 -9.13 -1.73 1.80
C LEU A 111 -10.06 -0.80 1.01
N GLY A 112 -9.51 0.28 0.46
CA GLY A 112 -10.23 1.27 -0.33
C GLY A 112 -9.82 2.67 0.06
N SER A 113 -10.58 3.65 -0.41
CA SER A 113 -10.32 5.06 -0.15
C SER A 113 -11.63 5.84 -0.02
N LEU A 114 -11.55 7.02 0.58
CA LEU A 114 -12.66 7.92 0.79
C LEU A 114 -12.22 9.37 0.64
N ARG A 115 -12.94 10.12 -0.20
CA ARG A 115 -12.86 11.58 -0.18
C ARG A 115 -13.73 12.11 0.95
N LEU A 116 -13.13 12.89 1.83
CA LEU A 116 -13.83 13.47 2.97
C LEU A 116 -14.72 14.62 2.51
N ARG A 117 -15.96 14.63 3.03
CA ARG A 117 -16.91 15.73 2.82
C ARG A 117 -16.57 16.94 3.69
N HIS A 118 -16.08 16.65 4.90
CA HIS A 118 -15.56 17.62 5.85
C HIS A 118 -14.05 17.36 6.00
N PRO A 119 -13.20 18.12 5.30
CA PRO A 119 -11.77 18.11 5.56
C PRO A 119 -11.47 18.47 7.01
N PHE A 120 -10.34 18.01 7.51
CA PHE A 120 -9.87 18.35 8.85
C PHE A 120 -8.42 18.78 8.81
N SER A 121 -8.05 19.67 9.73
CA SER A 121 -6.68 20.14 9.85
C SER A 121 -5.82 19.10 10.56
N TYR A 122 -4.72 18.72 9.94
CA TYR A 122 -3.67 17.92 10.57
C TYR A 122 -2.63 18.88 11.17
N ASP A 123 -2.59 18.96 12.51
CA ASP A 123 -1.64 19.76 13.29
C ASP A 123 -1.49 21.24 12.82
N GLY A 124 -2.52 21.81 12.17
CA GLY A 124 -2.45 23.16 11.59
C GLY A 124 -1.55 23.29 10.35
N ILE A 125 -0.99 22.17 9.85
CA ILE A 125 -0.03 22.15 8.74
C ILE A 125 -0.76 22.02 7.39
N ALA A 126 -1.73 21.11 7.30
CA ALA A 126 -2.43 20.82 6.06
C ALA A 126 -3.86 20.34 6.31
N GLU A 127 -4.77 20.63 5.38
CA GLU A 127 -6.12 20.07 5.41
C GLU A 127 -6.16 18.72 4.71
N ILE A 128 -6.52 17.67 5.45
CA ILE A 128 -6.70 16.33 4.91
C ILE A 128 -8.07 16.22 4.26
N VAL A 129 -8.08 15.91 2.97
CA VAL A 129 -9.31 15.85 2.15
C VAL A 129 -9.61 14.44 1.63
N HIS A 130 -8.64 13.53 1.70
CA HIS A 130 -8.74 12.18 1.16
C HIS A 130 -8.02 11.19 2.08
N LEU A 131 -8.65 10.05 2.34
CA LEU A 131 -8.09 8.96 3.14
C LEU A 131 -8.01 7.69 2.28
N MET A 132 -6.84 7.07 2.24
CA MET A 132 -6.62 5.73 1.69
C MET A 132 -6.41 4.75 2.84
N PHE A 133 -7.16 3.65 2.88
CA PHE A 133 -7.15 2.70 3.99
C PHE A 133 -6.39 1.44 3.63
N MET A 134 -5.45 1.04 4.48
CA MET A 134 -4.60 -0.12 4.29
C MET A 134 -4.59 -0.98 5.55
N ASN A 135 -4.65 -2.29 5.36
CA ASN A 135 -4.29 -3.23 6.41
C ASN A 135 -2.76 -3.31 6.46
N CYS A 136 -2.15 -2.31 7.08
CA CYS A 136 -0.72 -2.27 7.37
C CYS A 136 -0.56 -2.52 8.87
N VAL A 137 0.01 -3.66 9.21
CA VAL A 137 0.41 -4.00 10.58
C VAL A 137 1.86 -4.42 10.47
N GLY A 138 2.76 -3.78 11.22
CA GLY A 138 4.18 -4.11 11.13
C GLY A 138 5.03 -3.06 11.80
N ARG A 139 6.27 -3.43 12.13
CA ARG A 139 7.26 -2.50 12.64
C ARG A 139 8.01 -1.90 11.46
N SER A 140 8.28 -0.59 11.53
CA SER A 140 9.17 0.07 10.58
C SER A 140 10.48 -0.69 10.52
N PHE A 141 10.94 -0.97 9.30
CA PHE A 141 12.22 -1.64 9.09
C PHE A 141 13.39 -0.73 9.50
N ALA A 142 13.21 0.59 9.46
CA ALA A 142 14.22 1.56 9.89
C ALA A 142 14.47 1.54 11.40
N ASP A 143 13.48 1.15 12.21
CA ASP A 143 13.57 1.17 13.68
C ASP A 143 14.18 -0.14 14.25
N GLN A 144 14.51 -1.11 13.40
CA GLN A 144 15.08 -2.39 13.82
C GLN A 144 16.60 -2.24 14.04
N HIS A 145 16.97 -1.79 15.24
CA HIS A 145 18.33 -1.31 15.46
C HIS A 145 19.42 -2.36 15.80
N ASP A 146 19.15 -3.58 16.30
CA ASP A 146 20.29 -4.31 16.91
C ASP A 146 20.32 -5.86 16.98
N ASP A 147 19.41 -6.65 16.39
CA ASP A 147 19.39 -8.10 16.72
C ASP A 147 19.11 -9.10 15.58
N PHE A 148 19.09 -8.65 14.32
CA PHE A 148 18.75 -9.50 13.18
C PHE A 148 19.91 -9.68 12.18
N ASP A 149 19.97 -10.89 11.63
CA ASP A 149 20.84 -11.24 10.50
C ASP A 149 20.50 -10.34 9.30
N ARG A 150 21.33 -9.31 9.09
CA ARG A 150 21.22 -8.35 7.99
C ARG A 150 21.14 -9.04 6.64
N CYS A 151 21.80 -10.18 6.45
CA CYS A 151 21.73 -10.94 5.21
C CYS A 151 20.33 -11.52 5.00
N GLN A 152 19.68 -12.05 6.04
CA GLN A 152 18.30 -12.54 5.94
C GLN A 152 17.31 -11.40 5.67
N GLN A 153 17.48 -10.27 6.35
CA GLN A 153 16.71 -9.05 6.13
C GLN A 153 16.79 -8.56 4.68
N LEU A 154 18.02 -8.50 4.15
CA LEU A 154 18.25 -8.12 2.76
C LEU A 154 17.59 -9.12 1.79
N GLN A 155 17.72 -10.42 2.03
CA GLN A 155 17.07 -11.45 1.21
C GLN A 155 15.54 -11.33 1.21
N LYS A 156 14.93 -11.04 2.37
CA LYS A 156 13.48 -10.80 2.47
C LYS A 156 13.07 -9.56 1.66
N ALA A 157 13.78 -8.44 1.84
CA ALA A 157 13.51 -7.20 1.10
C ALA A 157 13.67 -7.39 -0.42
N GLU A 158 14.74 -8.07 -0.85
CA GLU A 158 14.96 -8.40 -2.26
C GLU A 158 13.83 -9.25 -2.84
N LYS A 159 13.38 -10.26 -2.09
CA LYS A 159 12.28 -11.14 -2.51
C LYS A 159 10.99 -10.36 -2.71
N SER A 160 10.68 -9.43 -1.80
CA SER A 160 9.51 -8.57 -1.88
C SER A 160 9.59 -7.60 -3.06
N LEU A 161 10.74 -6.95 -3.25
CA LEU A 161 10.96 -6.04 -4.37
C LEU A 161 10.89 -6.78 -5.71
N GLN A 162 11.47 -7.98 -5.81
CA GLN A 162 11.37 -8.82 -7.00
C GLN A 162 9.92 -9.22 -7.31
N ALA A 163 9.09 -9.44 -6.30
CA ALA A 163 7.66 -9.74 -6.52
C ALA A 163 6.92 -8.54 -7.13
N ILE A 164 7.27 -7.31 -6.73
CA ILE A 164 6.76 -6.06 -7.31
C ILE A 164 7.25 -5.90 -8.75
N HIS A 165 8.54 -6.13 -9.00
CA HIS A 165 9.14 -6.05 -10.34
C HIS A 165 8.53 -7.05 -11.33
N LYS A 166 8.17 -8.26 -10.88
CA LYS A 166 7.47 -9.26 -11.71
C LYS A 166 6.11 -8.78 -12.21
N LEU A 167 5.50 -7.82 -11.51
CA LEU A 167 4.27 -7.14 -11.94
C LEU A 167 4.56 -5.86 -12.74
N ASN A 168 5.79 -5.66 -13.20
CA ASN A 168 6.24 -4.49 -13.98
C ASN A 168 6.07 -3.15 -13.25
N VAL A 169 6.16 -3.14 -11.92
CA VAL A 169 6.13 -1.92 -11.12
C VAL A 169 7.55 -1.62 -10.63
N LEU A 170 8.01 -0.39 -10.86
CA LEU A 170 9.12 0.20 -10.10
C LEU A 170 8.53 0.86 -8.86
N GLN A 171 9.07 0.59 -7.67
CA GLN A 171 8.55 1.19 -6.45
C GLN A 171 8.95 2.68 -6.33
N GLY A 172 10.12 3.06 -6.86
CA GLY A 172 10.58 4.44 -7.05
C GLY A 172 11.37 5.04 -5.89
N ASP A 173 11.22 4.53 -4.68
CA ASP A 173 11.87 5.00 -3.45
C ASP A 173 12.06 3.89 -2.39
N PRO A 174 12.90 2.87 -2.68
CA PRO A 174 12.99 1.65 -1.87
C PRO A 174 13.92 1.84 -0.65
N ILE A 175 13.65 2.87 0.15
CA ILE A 175 14.34 3.15 1.41
C ILE A 175 13.77 2.30 2.55
N THR A 176 14.55 2.08 3.60
CA THR A 176 14.14 1.31 4.79
C THR A 176 12.90 1.90 5.48
N GLY A 177 12.71 3.22 5.42
CA GLY A 177 11.49 3.89 5.93
C GLY A 177 10.21 3.52 5.16
N ASN A 178 10.33 3.03 3.92
CA ASN A 178 9.22 2.54 3.10
C ASN A 178 9.11 1.00 3.15
N MET A 179 9.70 0.37 4.17
CA MET A 179 9.62 -1.06 4.42
C MET A 179 9.05 -1.32 5.81
N VAL A 180 8.16 -2.29 5.90
CA VAL A 180 7.60 -2.76 7.18
C VAL A 180 7.78 -4.27 7.30
N GLU A 181 8.08 -4.77 8.49
CA GLU A 181 8.13 -6.20 8.75
C GLU A 181 6.90 -6.68 9.52
N GLU A 182 6.24 -7.70 8.97
CA GLU A 182 5.07 -8.36 9.56
C GLU A 182 5.24 -9.88 9.43
N ASN A 183 5.14 -10.62 10.55
CA ASN A 183 5.19 -12.08 10.56
C ASN A 183 6.42 -12.67 9.82
N GLY A 184 7.58 -12.02 9.97
CA GLY A 184 8.83 -12.44 9.33
C GLY A 184 8.92 -12.12 7.83
N ARG A 185 8.04 -11.27 7.31
CA ARG A 185 8.00 -10.86 5.89
C ARG A 185 8.17 -9.35 5.80
N VAL A 186 9.02 -8.91 4.88
CA VAL A 186 9.16 -7.49 4.54
C VAL A 186 8.11 -7.12 3.52
N MET A 187 7.38 -6.04 3.75
CA MET A 187 6.46 -5.45 2.78
C MET A 187 6.92 -4.05 2.42
N PHE A 188 6.74 -3.67 1.15
CA PHE A 188 6.94 -2.30 0.71
C PHE A 188 5.67 -1.50 0.87
N ILE A 189 5.82 -0.29 1.38
CA ILE A 189 4.77 0.73 1.48
C ILE A 189 5.13 1.93 0.61
N ASP A 190 4.24 2.91 0.57
CA ASP A 190 4.40 4.19 -0.14
C ASP A 190 4.73 4.03 -1.64
N PHE A 191 3.69 3.90 -2.48
CA PHE A 191 3.82 3.77 -3.93
C PHE A 191 3.54 5.07 -4.69
N GLU A 192 3.59 6.23 -4.03
CA GLU A 192 3.31 7.50 -4.69
C GLU A 192 4.30 7.85 -5.82
N ARG A 193 5.54 7.33 -5.72
CA ARG A 193 6.60 7.52 -6.72
C ARG A 193 6.72 6.34 -7.68
N ALA A 194 5.89 5.32 -7.50
CA ALA A 194 5.97 4.10 -8.27
C ALA A 194 5.58 4.34 -9.73
N LYS A 195 6.13 3.52 -10.62
CA LYS A 195 5.86 3.64 -12.06
C LYS A 195 5.58 2.27 -12.65
N LEU A 196 4.48 2.17 -13.38
CA LEU A 196 4.24 1.03 -14.26
C LEU A 196 5.19 1.12 -15.45
N GLN A 197 6.01 0.09 -15.61
CA GLN A 197 6.82 -0.08 -16.80
C GLN A 197 5.93 -0.63 -17.93
N PRO A 198 6.02 -0.09 -19.16
CA PRO A 198 5.21 -0.55 -20.26
C PRO A 198 5.41 -2.05 -20.48
N ARG A 199 4.30 -2.80 -20.51
CA ARG A 199 4.31 -4.22 -20.82
C ARG A 199 4.71 -4.38 -22.28
N ARG A 200 5.57 -5.34 -22.60
CA ARG A 200 5.76 -5.77 -23.98
C ARG A 200 4.46 -6.42 -24.44
N GLU A 201 3.90 -5.94 -25.54
CA GLU A 201 3.04 -6.79 -26.37
C GLU A 201 3.92 -7.96 -26.84
N PRO A 202 3.46 -9.23 -26.76
CA PRO A 202 4.12 -10.30 -27.49
C PRO A 202 4.24 -9.85 -28.95
N LEU A 203 5.39 -10.06 -29.58
CA LEU A 203 5.48 -9.93 -31.04
C LEU A 203 4.37 -10.81 -31.61
N GLY A 204 3.33 -10.21 -32.19
CA GLY A 204 2.30 -10.94 -32.91
C GLY A 204 2.97 -11.81 -33.98
N ASP A 205 2.37 -12.95 -34.28
CA ASP A 205 2.94 -13.96 -35.20
C ASP A 205 3.55 -13.28 -36.42
N ILE A 206 4.87 -13.39 -36.53
CA ILE A 206 5.65 -12.82 -37.62
C ILE A 206 5.23 -13.59 -38.87
N SER A 207 4.38 -13.00 -39.71
CA SER A 207 4.18 -13.53 -41.06
C SER A 207 5.53 -13.44 -41.79
N HIS A 208 6.05 -14.59 -42.22
CA HIS A 208 7.24 -14.68 -43.06
C HIS A 208 7.03 -13.89 -44.36
N ASN A 209 7.58 -12.69 -44.43
CA ASN A 209 8.30 -12.09 -45.56
C ASN A 209 8.21 -10.57 -45.52
N ARG A 210 9.32 -9.93 -45.12
CA ARG A 210 9.93 -8.77 -45.78
C ARG A 210 11.29 -8.49 -45.12
N GLU A 211 12.23 -8.05 -45.95
CA GLU A 211 13.68 -7.99 -45.74
C GLU A 211 14.11 -7.26 -44.45
N PRO A 212 15.29 -7.58 -43.89
CA PRO A 212 15.71 -7.09 -42.58
C PRO A 212 16.24 -5.65 -42.66
N GLU A 213 15.39 -4.66 -42.39
CA GLU A 213 15.90 -3.40 -41.83
C GLU A 213 16.26 -3.64 -40.36
N GLN A 214 17.54 -3.41 -40.04
CA GLN A 214 18.11 -3.57 -38.70
C GLN A 214 17.48 -2.61 -37.68
N ALA A 215 16.30 -2.94 -37.16
CA ALA A 215 15.81 -2.37 -35.92
C ALA A 215 16.29 -3.23 -34.75
N LYS A 216 17.54 -3.02 -34.30
CA LYS A 216 17.99 -3.51 -32.99
C LYS A 216 17.05 -2.93 -31.94
N SER A 217 16.19 -3.75 -31.33
CA SER A 217 15.26 -3.31 -30.29
C SER A 217 16.01 -2.95 -28.99
N PRO A 218 16.18 -1.67 -28.60
CA PRO A 218 17.01 -1.28 -27.46
C PRO A 218 16.25 -1.31 -26.12
N LYS A 219 14.93 -1.51 -26.15
CA LYS A 219 14.04 -1.24 -24.99
C LYS A 219 14.02 -2.36 -23.95
N SER A 220 14.39 -3.58 -24.34
CA SER A 220 14.39 -4.76 -23.47
C SER A 220 15.49 -4.71 -22.40
N HIS A 221 16.69 -4.32 -22.81
CA HIS A 221 17.85 -4.12 -21.94
C HIS A 221 17.59 -2.95 -20.98
N CYS A 222 16.99 -1.87 -21.49
CA CYS A 222 16.70 -0.66 -20.72
C CYS A 222 15.71 -0.91 -19.55
N GLN A 223 14.68 -1.75 -19.74
CA GLN A 223 13.74 -2.06 -18.65
C GLN A 223 14.39 -2.87 -17.52
N TYR A 224 15.22 -3.86 -17.88
CA TYR A 224 15.97 -4.66 -16.91
C TYR A 224 16.94 -3.80 -16.09
N GLU A 225 17.57 -2.81 -16.73
CA GLU A 225 18.46 -1.86 -16.05
C GLU A 225 17.75 -1.02 -14.97
N TYR A 226 16.48 -0.62 -15.17
CA TYR A 226 15.76 0.13 -14.15
C TYR A 226 15.48 -0.71 -12.90
N PHE A 227 15.06 -1.97 -13.07
CA PHE A 227 14.80 -2.88 -11.96
C PHE A 227 16.07 -3.22 -11.18
N GLU A 228 17.17 -3.51 -11.88
CA GLU A 228 18.46 -3.76 -11.25
C GLU A 228 19.02 -2.53 -10.52
N ARG A 229 18.87 -1.34 -11.12
CA ARG A 229 19.27 -0.08 -10.46
C ARG A 229 18.46 0.17 -9.19
N GLU A 230 17.15 -0.07 -9.22
CA GLU A 230 16.29 0.05 -8.03
C GLU A 230 16.71 -0.93 -6.93
N LYS A 231 16.99 -2.18 -7.32
CA LYS A 231 17.50 -3.21 -6.41
C LYS A 231 18.83 -2.82 -5.78
N GLN A 232 19.76 -2.24 -6.53
CA GLN A 232 21.03 -1.76 -5.99
C GLN A 232 20.85 -0.59 -5.02
N ARG A 233 19.97 0.38 -5.33
CA ARG A 233 19.66 1.48 -4.41
C ARG A 233 19.12 0.97 -3.07
N MET A 234 18.21 0.00 -3.12
CA MET A 234 17.68 -0.65 -1.93
C MET A 234 18.79 -1.32 -1.11
N ARG A 235 19.68 -2.09 -1.75
CA ARG A 235 20.82 -2.75 -1.09
C ARG A 235 21.71 -1.76 -0.34
N HIS A 236 22.05 -0.63 -0.97
CA HIS A 236 22.86 0.40 -0.35
C HIS A 236 22.19 1.08 0.84
N GLY A 237 20.85 1.19 0.85
CA GLY A 237 20.12 1.77 1.97
C GLY A 237 19.95 0.85 3.18
N ILE A 238 20.16 -0.46 3.01
CA ILE A 238 20.08 -1.46 4.09
C ILE A 238 21.46 -1.73 4.74
N GLN A 239 22.55 -1.42 4.01
CA GLN A 239 23.94 -1.62 4.47
C GLN A 239 24.36 -0.55 5.49
#